data_AF-A0A1E3S269-F1
#
_entry.id   AF-A0A1E3S269-F1
#
_cell.length_a   1.000
_cell.length_b   1.000
_cell.length_c   1.000
_cell.angle_alpha   90.00
_cell.angle_beta   90.00
_cell.angle_gamma   90.00
#
_symmetry.space_group_name_H-M   'P 1'
#
loop_
_entity.id
_entity.type
_entity.pdbx_description
1 polymer ?
#
loop_
_entity_poly.entity_id
_entity_poly.type
_entity_poly.pdbx_seq_one_letter_code
_entity_poly.pdbx_strand_id
1 'polypeptide(L)'
;MEQMSEVPERDEQPQRAAWWKSLHATPTRRGLLLTALGALLIAGLITAVPQRDGASGLTASTISLGPRGNETFEHATAGDCLNWPDRTPDAAEIVDCKDDHRFEVAQSVDMRAYPGSEYGADAEPPSPTRIQQISQEQCATSVRRYLGANYDPNSRFTVSMLWSGDKAWRNQGERRMLCGLQLPGPNNQQQTFKGKVADIDQSKVWPAGTCLGIDPSTNQPTDVPVDCAAPHAMEVTGSVNLAEKFPEGLPPEPEQDAFIKDACTQMTDAYLAPIELRSTTLTLIYSTISLPSWSAGSNQVSCSIGATLGNGGWSTLLNSAKGPLMINGQPPIPPPDIPEERLNFPPIPMPELSSSAVTSDQSYNNSGSSSSSNSSSGSNSSSTDSTHHGPSQPAEQTSEATEPEQPGNTFLNGPPAPGAPPPPPAPGVPPPPPPPGLPPPPPPPVLPPPPPPPAPAPAPLPPPPPPVP
;
A
#
# COMPACT_ATOMS: atom_id res chain seq x y z
N MET A 1 -70.78 -46.70 79.24
CA MET A 1 -70.74 -47.94 78.45
C MET A 1 -70.66 -47.49 76.99
N GLU A 2 -69.47 -47.53 76.38
CA GLU A 2 -68.98 -48.62 75.49
C GLU A 2 -69.61 -48.55 74.08
N GLN A 3 -68.94 -48.79 72.94
CA GLN A 3 -67.52 -48.99 72.60
C GLN A 3 -67.28 -48.68 71.08
N MET A 4 -66.06 -48.24 70.73
CA MET A 4 -65.27 -48.33 69.46
C MET A 4 -65.92 -48.67 68.07
N SER A 5 -65.58 -47.89 67.01
CA SER A 5 -64.66 -48.23 65.87
C SER A 5 -64.94 -47.50 64.51
N GLU A 6 -63.86 -47.33 63.70
CA GLU A 6 -63.70 -46.93 62.27
C GLU A 6 -64.43 -45.68 61.70
N VAL A 7 -63.80 -44.54 61.33
CA VAL A 7 -62.79 -44.22 60.27
C VAL A 7 -63.30 -44.55 58.85
N PRO A 8 -63.14 -43.72 57.77
CA PRO A 8 -62.28 -42.51 57.53
C PRO A 8 -63.05 -41.15 57.45
N GLU A 9 -62.50 -39.92 57.26
CA GLU A 9 -61.17 -39.31 56.92
C GLU A 9 -60.68 -39.39 55.45
N ARG A 10 -60.28 -38.35 54.66
CA ARG A 10 -59.97 -36.89 54.76
C ARG A 10 -59.95 -36.34 53.30
N ASP A 11 -59.82 -35.06 52.93
CA ASP A 11 -59.69 -33.74 53.60
C ASP A 11 -60.11 -32.64 52.58
N GLU A 12 -60.47 -31.44 53.05
CA GLU A 12 -60.82 -30.29 52.19
C GLU A 12 -60.33 -28.95 52.80
N GLN A 13 -60.11 -27.92 51.96
CA GLN A 13 -60.02 -26.47 52.29
C GLN A 13 -58.66 -25.87 52.80
N PRO A 14 -58.50 -24.52 52.97
CA PRO A 14 -58.60 -23.51 51.88
C PRO A 14 -57.60 -22.29 51.93
N GLN A 15 -57.51 -21.58 50.80
CA GLN A 15 -57.36 -20.10 50.58
C GLN A 15 -56.48 -19.18 51.49
N ARG A 16 -55.65 -18.32 50.85
CA ARG A 16 -55.80 -16.82 50.89
C ARG A 16 -54.88 -16.01 49.93
N ALA A 17 -55.47 -14.95 49.36
CA ALA A 17 -55.00 -13.67 48.73
C ALA A 17 -53.51 -13.22 48.80
N ALA A 18 -52.98 -12.26 47.99
CA ALA A 18 -53.38 -11.60 46.72
C ALA A 18 -52.27 -10.60 46.26
N TRP A 19 -52.35 -10.08 45.01
CA TRP A 19 -51.36 -9.16 44.35
C TRP A 19 -49.96 -9.80 44.13
N TRP A 20 -49.14 -9.50 43.12
CA TRP A 20 -48.85 -8.24 42.40
C TRP A 20 -48.93 -8.38 40.85
N LYS A 21 -48.84 -7.26 40.13
CA LYS A 21 -48.93 -7.17 38.65
C LYS A 21 -47.56 -7.21 37.95
N SER A 22 -47.57 -7.78 36.73
CA SER A 22 -46.75 -7.41 35.55
C SER A 22 -45.21 -7.43 35.63
N LEU A 23 -44.58 -8.20 34.72
CA LEU A 23 -43.57 -7.72 33.76
C LEU A 23 -43.15 -8.83 32.76
N HIS A 24 -44.08 -9.33 31.95
CA HIS A 24 -43.70 -10.09 30.75
C HIS A 24 -43.17 -9.13 29.67
N ALA A 25 -41.87 -8.87 29.71
CA ALA A 25 -41.18 -8.10 28.68
C ALA A 25 -41.16 -8.88 27.35
N THR A 26 -41.60 -8.23 26.28
CA THR A 26 -41.66 -8.77 24.92
C THR A 26 -40.29 -9.18 24.37
N PRO A 27 -40.23 -10.18 23.46
CA PRO A 27 -38.97 -10.79 23.00
C PRO A 27 -38.02 -9.81 22.29
N THR A 28 -38.53 -8.71 21.75
CA THR A 28 -37.74 -7.61 21.15
C THR A 28 -36.73 -7.00 22.12
N ARG A 29 -37.01 -6.96 23.43
CA ARG A 29 -36.08 -6.39 24.42
C ARG A 29 -34.87 -7.28 24.70
N ARG A 30 -34.98 -8.61 24.50
CA ARG A 30 -33.81 -9.53 24.55
C ARG A 30 -32.94 -9.42 23.30
N GLY A 31 -33.54 -9.23 22.12
CA GLY A 31 -32.79 -8.98 20.88
C GLY A 31 -31.90 -7.74 20.96
N LEU A 32 -32.45 -6.61 21.43
CA LEU A 32 -31.71 -5.35 21.57
C LEU A 32 -30.58 -5.39 22.61
N LEU A 33 -30.71 -6.18 23.69
CA LEU A 33 -29.64 -6.34 24.67
C LEU A 33 -28.49 -7.23 24.14
N LEU A 34 -28.81 -8.25 23.34
CA LEU A 34 -27.79 -9.11 22.71
C LEU A 34 -27.03 -8.37 21.61
N THR A 35 -27.68 -7.52 20.82
CA THR A 35 -26.98 -6.69 19.82
C THR A 35 -26.12 -5.60 20.46
N ALA A 36 -26.58 -4.96 21.55
CA ALA A 36 -25.78 -3.99 22.29
C ALA A 36 -24.53 -4.60 22.94
N LEU A 37 -24.65 -5.81 23.52
CA LEU A 37 -23.50 -6.54 24.07
C LEU A 37 -22.54 -7.04 22.98
N GLY A 38 -23.06 -7.47 21.83
CA GLY A 38 -22.24 -7.83 20.66
C GLY A 38 -21.44 -6.63 20.11
N ALA A 39 -22.09 -5.47 19.97
CA ALA A 39 -21.43 -4.25 19.50
C ALA A 39 -20.33 -3.76 20.45
N LEU A 40 -20.55 -3.85 21.77
CA LEU A 40 -19.54 -3.48 22.77
C LEU A 40 -18.34 -4.44 22.81
N LEU A 41 -18.55 -5.73 22.57
CA LEU A 41 -17.45 -6.71 22.45
C LEU A 41 -16.61 -6.48 21.19
N ILE A 42 -17.22 -6.08 20.07
CA ILE A 42 -16.50 -5.72 18.84
C ILE A 42 -15.71 -4.42 19.04
N ALA A 43 -16.32 -3.39 19.64
CA ALA A 43 -15.65 -2.12 19.93
C ALA A 43 -14.45 -2.29 20.88
N GLY A 44 -14.57 -3.14 21.91
CA GLY A 44 -13.48 -3.43 22.85
C GLY A 44 -12.31 -4.22 22.26
N LEU A 45 -12.51 -4.93 21.14
CA LEU A 45 -11.43 -5.65 20.44
C LEU A 45 -10.60 -4.71 19.54
N ILE A 46 -11.22 -3.65 19.01
CA ILE A 46 -10.61 -2.73 18.05
C ILE A 46 -9.63 -1.76 18.74
N THR A 47 -9.90 -1.37 19.99
CA THR A 47 -9.04 -0.42 20.75
C THR A 47 -7.77 -1.02 21.34
N ALA A 48 -7.54 -2.34 21.18
CA ALA A 48 -6.37 -3.05 21.72
C ALA A 48 -5.28 -3.35 20.66
N VAL A 49 -5.50 -3.00 19.39
CA VAL A 49 -4.51 -3.15 18.33
C VAL A 49 -3.66 -1.89 18.26
N PRO A 50 -2.33 -1.95 18.47
CA PRO A 50 -1.48 -0.79 18.25
C PRO A 50 -1.54 -0.39 16.77
N GLN A 51 -1.93 0.87 16.55
CA GLN A 51 -2.00 1.50 15.24
C GLN A 51 -0.63 1.41 14.56
N ARG A 52 -0.55 0.74 13.42
CA ARG A 52 0.66 0.72 12.59
C ARG A 52 0.64 1.94 11.70
N ASP A 53 1.50 2.91 12.00
CA ASP A 53 1.68 4.07 11.12
C ASP A 53 2.18 3.61 9.74
N GLY A 54 1.60 4.21 8.70
CA GLY A 54 1.70 3.70 7.34
C GLY A 54 3.08 3.87 6.71
N ALA A 55 3.75 2.75 6.44
CA ALA A 55 4.83 2.64 5.46
C ALA A 55 4.35 1.83 4.25
N SER A 56 3.42 2.40 3.48
CA SER A 56 3.05 1.86 2.17
C SER A 56 4.29 1.76 1.28
N GLY A 57 4.59 0.56 0.77
CA GLY A 57 5.69 0.31 -0.17
C GLY A 57 6.90 -0.45 0.35
N LEU A 58 6.99 -0.80 1.64
CA LEU A 58 8.10 -1.62 2.18
C LEU A 58 7.62 -2.95 2.77
N THR A 59 7.12 -3.83 1.89
CA THR A 59 7.01 -5.28 2.14
C THR A 59 8.39 -5.92 2.10
N ALA A 60 9.20 -5.55 3.12
CA ALA A 60 10.41 -6.24 3.52
C ALA A 60 10.14 -7.74 3.62
N SER A 61 10.47 -8.45 2.55
CA SER A 61 10.19 -9.88 2.43
C SER A 61 11.28 -10.63 3.18
N THR A 62 10.89 -11.52 4.07
CA THR A 62 11.82 -12.21 4.95
C THR A 62 11.76 -13.70 4.63
N ILE A 63 12.84 -14.28 4.10
CA ILE A 63 12.88 -15.71 3.80
C ILE A 63 13.82 -16.43 4.77
N SER A 64 13.28 -17.43 5.45
CA SER A 64 14.07 -18.41 6.19
C SER A 64 14.65 -19.43 5.20
N LEU A 65 15.95 -19.67 5.27
CA LEU A 65 16.61 -20.77 4.60
C LEU A 65 16.60 -22.03 5.47
N GLY A 66 16.44 -23.18 4.82
CA GLY A 66 16.70 -24.48 5.40
C GLY A 66 18.20 -24.76 5.59
N PRO A 67 18.54 -25.84 6.33
CA PRO A 67 19.89 -26.09 6.84
C PRO A 67 20.97 -26.46 5.81
N ARG A 68 20.68 -26.38 4.50
CA ARG A 68 21.65 -26.63 3.42
C ARG A 68 22.20 -25.35 2.77
N GLY A 69 21.48 -24.23 2.83
CA GLY A 69 21.96 -22.94 2.31
C GLY A 69 23.02 -22.25 3.18
N ASN A 70 23.52 -22.89 4.25
CA ASN A 70 24.43 -22.24 5.20
C ASN A 70 25.82 -21.96 4.59
N GLU A 71 26.34 -22.83 3.72
CA GLU A 71 27.62 -22.58 3.03
C GLU A 71 27.53 -21.36 2.10
N THR A 72 26.38 -21.17 1.46
CA THR A 72 26.07 -20.01 0.62
C THR A 72 25.97 -18.73 1.46
N PHE A 73 25.36 -18.78 2.65
CA PHE A 73 25.47 -17.69 3.65
C PHE A 73 26.91 -17.38 4.05
N GLU A 74 27.76 -18.40 4.13
CA GLU A 74 29.13 -18.21 4.59
C GLU A 74 29.96 -17.35 3.64
N HIS A 75 29.70 -17.49 2.34
CA HIS A 75 30.51 -16.92 1.27
C HIS A 75 29.84 -15.78 0.50
N ALA A 76 28.52 -15.60 0.61
CA ALA A 76 27.81 -14.54 -0.10
C ALA A 76 28.22 -13.14 0.37
N THR A 77 28.64 -12.32 -0.59
CA THR A 77 29.11 -10.94 -0.46
C THR A 77 28.26 -9.96 -1.28
N ALA A 78 28.51 -8.66 -1.12
CA ALA A 78 27.80 -7.63 -1.87
C ALA A 78 28.08 -7.77 -3.38
N GLY A 79 27.02 -7.94 -4.16
CA GLY A 79 27.07 -8.18 -5.60
C GLY A 79 26.94 -9.64 -6.02
N ASP A 80 26.89 -10.60 -5.10
CA ASP A 80 26.58 -11.99 -5.45
C ASP A 80 25.09 -12.17 -5.76
N CYS A 81 24.80 -12.99 -6.76
CA CYS A 81 23.45 -13.32 -7.18
C CYS A 81 23.10 -14.75 -6.78
N LEU A 82 21.95 -14.93 -6.14
CA LEU A 82 21.52 -16.20 -5.56
C LEU A 82 20.31 -16.77 -6.30
N ASN A 83 20.37 -18.06 -6.60
CA ASN A 83 19.23 -18.81 -7.11
C ASN A 83 18.99 -20.08 -6.27
N TRP A 84 17.79 -20.62 -6.37
CA TRP A 84 17.39 -21.90 -5.80
C TRP A 84 16.30 -22.54 -6.69
N PRO A 85 16.28 -23.88 -6.80
CA PRO A 85 15.43 -24.58 -7.76
C PRO A 85 13.94 -24.53 -7.39
N ASP A 86 13.63 -24.68 -6.11
CA ASP A 86 12.26 -24.78 -5.58
C ASP A 86 11.70 -23.41 -5.16
N ARG A 87 10.57 -23.41 -4.44
CA ARG A 87 10.01 -22.19 -3.83
C ARG A 87 10.73 -21.77 -2.55
N THR A 88 11.33 -22.72 -1.83
CA THR A 88 12.10 -22.44 -0.62
C THR A 88 13.58 -22.26 -0.96
N PRO A 89 14.27 -21.27 -0.36
CA PRO A 89 15.69 -21.02 -0.61
C PRO A 89 16.63 -22.04 0.08
N ASP A 90 16.11 -23.19 0.52
CA ASP A 90 16.84 -24.17 1.35
C ASP A 90 18.12 -24.70 0.69
N ALA A 91 18.19 -24.64 -0.64
CA ALA A 91 19.35 -24.92 -1.47
C ALA A 91 19.70 -23.70 -2.35
N ALA A 92 19.86 -22.53 -1.72
CA ALA A 92 20.39 -21.35 -2.39
C ALA A 92 21.86 -21.56 -2.77
N GLU A 93 22.23 -21.16 -3.99
CA GLU A 93 23.57 -21.24 -4.55
C GLU A 93 23.95 -19.88 -5.17
N ILE A 94 25.24 -19.53 -5.17
CA ILE A 94 25.75 -18.34 -5.89
C ILE A 94 25.85 -18.69 -7.38
N VAL A 95 25.29 -17.84 -8.24
CA VAL A 95 25.27 -17.98 -9.71
C VAL A 95 25.75 -16.68 -10.38
N ASP A 96 26.13 -16.73 -11.67
CA ASP A 96 26.39 -15.48 -12.44
C ASP A 96 25.06 -14.71 -12.56
N CYS A 97 25.08 -13.41 -12.23
CA CYS A 97 23.91 -12.54 -12.34
C CYS A 97 23.31 -12.48 -13.76
N LYS A 98 24.05 -12.88 -14.81
CA LYS A 98 23.53 -13.02 -16.18
C LYS A 98 22.58 -14.21 -16.36
N ASP A 99 22.70 -15.22 -15.50
CA ASP A 99 21.80 -16.36 -15.45
C ASP A 99 20.56 -16.05 -14.59
N ASP A 100 19.56 -16.93 -14.67
CA ASP A 100 18.35 -16.80 -13.86
C ASP A 100 18.70 -16.87 -12.37
N HIS A 101 18.35 -15.81 -11.63
CA HIS A 101 18.51 -15.72 -10.19
C HIS A 101 17.33 -14.98 -9.54
N ARG A 102 17.16 -15.14 -8.23
CA ARG A 102 15.97 -14.67 -7.48
C ARG A 102 16.28 -13.55 -6.48
N PHE A 103 17.55 -13.39 -6.13
CA PHE A 103 18.00 -12.42 -5.13
C PHE A 103 19.39 -11.88 -5.48
N GLU A 104 19.60 -10.58 -5.41
CA GLU A 104 20.92 -9.95 -5.48
C GLU A 104 21.32 -9.43 -4.09
N VAL A 105 22.47 -9.86 -3.59
CA VAL A 105 22.97 -9.51 -2.26
C VAL A 105 23.54 -8.09 -2.29
N ALA A 106 22.97 -7.19 -1.48
CA ALA A 106 23.47 -5.83 -1.29
C ALA A 106 24.48 -5.74 -0.13
N GLN A 107 24.27 -6.52 0.95
CA GLN A 107 25.18 -6.58 2.10
C GLN A 107 24.97 -7.86 2.91
N SER A 108 26.07 -8.50 3.32
CA SER A 108 26.05 -9.53 4.37
C SER A 108 26.24 -8.85 5.73
N VAL A 109 25.28 -9.02 6.64
CA VAL A 109 25.24 -8.38 7.96
C VAL A 109 25.45 -9.45 9.03
N ASP A 110 26.60 -9.43 9.72
CA ASP A 110 26.81 -10.26 10.90
C ASP A 110 26.15 -9.61 12.12
N MET A 111 25.03 -10.18 12.58
CA MET A 111 24.31 -9.61 13.73
C MET A 111 25.09 -9.69 15.05
N ARG A 112 26.16 -10.50 15.13
CA ARG A 112 27.07 -10.56 16.31
C ARG A 112 27.91 -9.29 16.48
N ALA A 113 28.03 -8.46 15.43
CA ALA A 113 28.74 -7.19 15.50
C ALA A 113 27.98 -6.12 16.30
N TYR A 114 26.67 -6.30 16.53
CA TYR A 114 25.86 -5.37 17.30
C TYR A 114 25.95 -5.68 18.81
N PRO A 115 26.23 -4.68 19.66
CA PRO A 115 26.39 -4.91 21.10
C PRO A 115 25.05 -5.24 21.76
N GLY A 116 25.03 -6.28 22.60
CA GLY A 116 23.87 -6.69 23.39
C GLY A 116 23.74 -8.21 23.48
N SER A 117 22.67 -8.67 24.13
CA SER A 117 22.33 -10.10 24.22
C SER A 117 21.41 -10.59 23.10
N GLU A 118 20.81 -9.68 22.32
CA GLU A 118 19.80 -10.00 21.27
C GLU A 118 20.31 -11.02 20.24
N TYR A 119 21.61 -10.99 19.93
CA TYR A 119 22.25 -11.85 18.93
C TYR A 119 23.37 -12.73 19.50
N GLY A 120 23.41 -12.88 20.83
CA GLY A 120 24.40 -13.69 21.54
C GLY A 120 24.33 -15.19 21.20
N ALA A 121 25.31 -15.96 21.68
CA ALA A 121 25.41 -17.40 21.44
C ALA A 121 24.13 -18.16 21.87
N ASP A 122 23.62 -17.85 23.06
CA ASP A 122 22.42 -18.46 23.66
C ASP A 122 21.11 -17.70 23.36
N ALA A 123 21.12 -16.76 22.42
CA ALA A 123 19.92 -15.98 22.07
C ALA A 123 18.91 -16.84 21.31
N GLU A 124 17.62 -16.73 21.68
CA GLU A 124 16.52 -17.28 20.86
C GLU A 124 16.45 -16.59 19.49
N PRO A 125 15.94 -17.26 18.45
CA PRO A 125 15.72 -16.65 17.13
C PRO A 125 14.78 -15.44 17.21
N PRO A 126 14.97 -14.42 16.35
CA PRO A 126 14.12 -13.23 16.37
C PRO A 126 12.66 -13.60 16.02
N SER A 127 11.69 -12.97 16.70
CA SER A 127 10.28 -13.13 16.35
C SER A 127 9.98 -12.59 14.95
N PRO A 128 8.94 -13.07 14.23
CA PRO A 128 8.61 -12.57 12.89
C PRO A 128 8.49 -11.04 12.79
N THR A 129 7.90 -10.39 13.81
CA THR A 129 7.84 -8.93 13.91
C THR A 129 9.23 -8.29 14.00
N ARG A 130 10.16 -8.89 14.75
CA ARG A 130 11.53 -8.39 14.85
C ARG A 130 12.33 -8.63 13.57
N ILE A 131 12.13 -9.76 12.88
CA ILE A 131 12.72 -10.02 11.56
C ILE A 131 12.30 -8.93 10.56
N GLN A 132 11.02 -8.53 10.56
CA GLN A 132 10.52 -7.42 9.74
C GLN A 132 11.19 -6.08 10.09
N GLN A 133 11.35 -5.78 11.38
CA GLN A 133 12.05 -4.58 11.86
C GLN A 133 13.54 -4.58 11.45
N ILE A 134 14.26 -5.69 11.61
CA ILE A 134 15.68 -5.81 11.19
C ILE A 134 15.80 -5.53 9.69
N SER A 135 14.90 -6.04 8.86
CA SER A 135 14.91 -5.78 7.42
C SER A 135 14.64 -4.32 7.07
N GLN A 136 13.77 -3.63 7.81
CA GLN A 136 13.53 -2.18 7.65
C GLN A 136 14.73 -1.33 8.12
N GLU A 137 15.28 -1.64 9.30
CA GLU A 137 16.39 -0.91 9.91
C GLU A 137 17.71 -1.09 9.13
N GLN A 138 18.07 -2.35 8.85
CA GLN A 138 19.38 -2.71 8.30
C GLN A 138 19.34 -2.84 6.77
N CYS A 139 18.38 -3.57 6.20
CA CYS A 139 18.41 -3.90 4.78
C CYS A 139 18.05 -2.73 3.87
N ALA A 140 17.09 -1.88 4.25
CA ALA A 140 16.78 -0.68 3.47
C ALA A 140 17.98 0.28 3.36
N THR A 141 18.71 0.48 4.46
CA THR A 141 19.95 1.27 4.51
C THR A 141 21.06 0.63 3.67
N SER A 142 21.21 -0.70 3.76
CA SER A 142 22.22 -1.47 3.03
C SER A 142 21.99 -1.41 1.52
N VAL A 143 20.76 -1.64 1.06
CA VAL A 143 20.38 -1.58 -0.36
C VAL A 143 20.56 -0.18 -0.94
N ARG A 144 20.17 0.88 -0.21
CA ARG A 144 20.40 2.27 -0.61
C ARG A 144 21.89 2.59 -0.81
N ARG A 145 22.75 2.10 0.08
CA ARG A 145 24.20 2.26 -0.05
C ARG A 145 24.77 1.48 -1.23
N TYR A 146 24.28 0.25 -1.46
CA TYR A 146 24.73 -0.63 -2.54
C TYR A 146 24.41 -0.06 -3.93
N LEU A 147 23.15 0.35 -4.16
CA LEU A 147 22.73 0.89 -5.45
C LEU A 147 23.16 2.35 -5.67
N GLY A 148 23.32 3.14 -4.60
CA GLY A 148 23.80 4.52 -4.69
C GLY A 148 22.89 5.41 -5.54
N ALA A 149 23.42 5.97 -6.63
CA ALA A 149 22.64 6.75 -7.59
C ALA A 149 21.58 5.91 -8.33
N ASN A 150 21.77 4.59 -8.41
CA ASN A 150 20.86 3.66 -9.08
C ASN A 150 19.79 3.13 -8.11
N TYR A 151 19.57 3.75 -6.95
CA TYR A 151 18.48 3.39 -6.04
C TYR A 151 17.18 4.11 -6.45
N ASP A 152 16.23 3.38 -7.05
CA ASP A 152 14.87 3.89 -7.25
C ASP A 152 13.97 3.49 -6.06
N PRO A 153 13.44 4.42 -5.25
CA PRO A 153 12.44 4.10 -4.22
C PRO A 153 11.13 3.54 -4.80
N ASN A 154 10.87 3.76 -6.10
CA ASN A 154 9.71 3.26 -6.84
C ASN A 154 10.03 2.02 -7.70
N SER A 155 11.19 1.38 -7.51
CA SER A 155 11.62 0.20 -8.27
C SER A 155 10.60 -0.95 -8.22
N ARG A 156 10.54 -1.74 -9.28
CA ARG A 156 9.89 -3.06 -9.30
C ARG A 156 10.61 -4.09 -8.42
N PHE A 157 11.88 -3.83 -8.07
CA PHE A 157 12.64 -4.65 -7.12
C PHE A 157 12.39 -4.16 -5.70
N THR A 158 12.14 -5.09 -4.78
CA THR A 158 11.93 -4.74 -3.36
C THR A 158 13.11 -5.16 -2.49
N VAL A 159 13.33 -4.38 -1.42
CA VAL A 159 14.26 -4.74 -0.36
C VAL A 159 13.76 -6.01 0.33
N SER A 160 14.65 -6.97 0.47
CA SER A 160 14.37 -8.29 1.03
C SER A 160 15.54 -8.75 1.92
N MET A 161 15.26 -9.70 2.81
CA MET A 161 16.22 -10.24 3.75
C MET A 161 16.15 -11.78 3.77
N LEU A 162 17.30 -12.41 3.54
CA LEU A 162 17.49 -13.83 3.75
C LEU A 162 18.14 -14.05 5.11
N TRP A 163 17.67 -15.06 5.85
CA TRP A 163 18.33 -15.52 7.07
C TRP A 163 18.31 -17.04 7.19
N SER A 164 19.23 -17.62 7.95
CA SER A 164 19.46 -19.06 8.08
C SER A 164 18.39 -19.83 8.87
N GLY A 165 17.39 -19.12 9.39
CA GLY A 165 16.25 -19.69 10.10
C GLY A 165 16.54 -20.21 11.51
N ASP A 166 15.46 -20.47 12.25
CA ASP A 166 15.43 -21.00 13.61
C ASP A 166 16.40 -22.15 13.89
N LYS A 167 16.58 -23.07 12.92
CA LYS A 167 17.38 -24.28 13.13
C LYS A 167 18.88 -23.99 13.06
N ALA A 168 19.35 -23.22 12.09
CA ALA A 168 20.75 -22.82 12.02
C ALA A 168 21.08 -21.83 13.15
N TRP A 169 20.16 -20.93 13.47
CA TRP A 169 20.29 -20.02 14.60
C TRP A 169 20.58 -20.75 15.92
N ARG A 170 19.71 -21.70 16.33
CA ARG A 170 19.88 -22.40 17.60
C ARG A 170 21.02 -23.42 17.60
N ASN A 171 21.25 -24.14 16.50
CA ASN A 171 22.15 -25.31 16.50
C ASN A 171 23.53 -25.07 15.89
N GLN A 172 23.68 -24.06 15.03
CA GLN A 172 24.94 -23.74 14.33
C GLN A 172 25.52 -22.39 14.76
N GLY A 173 24.80 -21.61 15.57
CA GLY A 173 25.23 -20.28 15.99
C GLY A 173 25.25 -19.27 14.84
N GLU A 174 24.54 -19.55 13.73
CA GLU A 174 24.47 -18.64 12.60
C GLU A 174 23.66 -17.39 12.98
N ARG A 175 24.19 -16.24 12.60
CA ARG A 175 23.69 -14.90 12.96
C ARG A 175 23.75 -13.93 11.78
N ARG A 176 24.20 -14.36 10.60
CA ARG A 176 24.22 -13.52 9.41
C ARG A 176 22.85 -13.37 8.78
N MET A 177 22.61 -12.17 8.28
CA MET A 177 21.46 -11.78 7.48
C MET A 177 22.00 -11.30 6.13
N LEU A 178 21.49 -11.81 5.01
CA LEU A 178 21.79 -11.24 3.69
C LEU A 178 20.69 -10.23 3.37
N CYS A 179 21.06 -8.95 3.35
CA CYS A 179 20.22 -7.87 2.87
C CYS A 179 20.41 -7.73 1.36
N GLY A 180 19.33 -7.56 0.61
CA GLY A 180 19.40 -7.53 -0.84
C GLY A 180 18.09 -7.16 -1.52
N LEU A 181 18.04 -7.44 -2.81
CA LEU A 181 16.94 -7.09 -3.71
C LEU A 181 16.34 -8.36 -4.33
N GLN A 182 15.02 -8.36 -4.53
CA GLN A 182 14.30 -9.42 -5.22
C GLN A 182 13.25 -8.81 -6.17
N LEU A 183 12.79 -9.58 -7.15
CA LEU A 183 11.59 -9.26 -7.92
C LEU A 183 10.37 -9.97 -7.28
N PRO A 184 9.39 -9.24 -6.70
CA PRO A 184 8.18 -9.86 -6.16
C PRO A 184 7.36 -10.59 -7.22
N GLY A 185 6.65 -11.62 -6.80
CA GLY A 185 5.81 -12.45 -7.66
C GLY A 185 4.60 -13.04 -6.90
N PRO A 186 3.70 -13.71 -7.64
CA PRO A 186 2.44 -14.21 -7.11
C PRO A 186 2.64 -15.15 -5.92
N ASN A 187 1.74 -15.08 -4.94
CA ASN A 187 1.76 -15.92 -3.74
C ASN A 187 3.06 -15.81 -2.92
N ASN A 188 3.62 -14.60 -2.79
CA ASN A 188 4.86 -14.30 -2.04
C ASN A 188 6.11 -15.07 -2.52
N GLN A 189 6.18 -15.43 -3.80
CA GLN A 189 7.36 -16.05 -4.41
C GLN A 189 8.22 -15.00 -5.12
N GLN A 190 9.55 -15.13 -5.05
CA GLN A 190 10.45 -14.36 -5.91
C GLN A 190 10.33 -14.86 -7.36
N GLN A 191 10.26 -13.93 -8.30
CA GLN A 191 10.45 -14.23 -9.71
C GLN A 191 11.96 -14.34 -10.01
N THR A 192 12.32 -15.11 -11.05
CA THR A 192 13.68 -15.09 -11.58
C THR A 192 13.88 -13.86 -12.47
N PHE A 193 15.07 -13.27 -12.41
CA PHE A 193 15.51 -12.19 -13.28
C PHE A 193 16.98 -12.40 -13.70
N LYS A 194 17.47 -11.54 -14.59
CA LYS A 194 18.83 -11.56 -15.17
C LYS A 194 19.38 -10.14 -15.21
N GLY A 195 20.70 -10.02 -15.12
CA GLY A 195 21.40 -8.75 -14.93
C GLY A 195 21.38 -8.30 -13.46
N LYS A 196 22.27 -7.38 -13.11
CA LYS A 196 22.26 -6.72 -11.80
C LYS A 196 21.16 -5.67 -11.76
N VAL A 197 20.54 -5.45 -10.60
CA VAL A 197 19.48 -4.45 -10.41
C VAL A 197 19.95 -3.04 -10.80
N ALA A 198 21.23 -2.72 -10.60
CA ALA A 198 21.83 -1.45 -10.98
C ALA A 198 21.93 -1.23 -12.52
N ASP A 199 21.83 -2.28 -13.33
CA ASP A 199 22.07 -2.28 -14.79
C ASP A 199 20.80 -2.58 -15.62
N ILE A 200 19.66 -2.78 -14.97
CA ILE A 200 18.39 -3.18 -15.61
C ILE A 200 17.28 -2.18 -15.33
N ASP A 201 16.33 -2.03 -16.27
CA ASP A 201 15.20 -1.13 -16.11
C ASP A 201 14.40 -1.47 -14.84
N GLN A 202 14.22 -0.45 -13.99
CA GLN A 202 13.63 -0.59 -12.67
C GLN A 202 12.12 -0.25 -12.63
N SER A 203 11.54 0.15 -13.76
CA SER A 203 10.13 0.56 -13.83
C SER A 203 9.17 -0.55 -13.40
N LYS A 204 8.15 -0.15 -12.63
CA LYS A 204 6.97 -0.96 -12.28
C LYS A 204 6.05 -1.13 -13.49
N VAL A 205 6.47 -1.98 -14.41
CA VAL A 205 5.72 -2.39 -15.61
C VAL A 205 5.55 -3.90 -15.66
N TRP A 206 4.39 -4.34 -16.14
CA TRP A 206 4.03 -5.75 -16.31
C TRP A 206 3.37 -5.95 -17.69
N PRO A 207 3.30 -7.19 -18.21
CA PRO A 207 2.57 -7.48 -19.43
C PRO A 207 1.08 -7.11 -19.32
N ALA A 208 0.48 -6.67 -20.43
CA ALA A 208 -0.95 -6.41 -20.51
C ALA A 208 -1.78 -7.65 -20.12
N GLY A 209 -2.83 -7.47 -19.32
CA GLY A 209 -3.61 -8.51 -18.66
C GLY A 209 -3.05 -8.98 -17.30
N THR A 210 -2.00 -8.35 -16.78
CA THR A 210 -1.55 -8.61 -15.40
C THR A 210 -2.45 -7.88 -14.41
N CYS A 211 -3.07 -8.61 -13.49
CA CYS A 211 -3.81 -8.03 -12.36
C CYS A 211 -2.88 -7.83 -11.16
N LEU A 212 -2.91 -6.66 -10.53
CA LEU A 212 -2.07 -6.32 -9.38
C LEU A 212 -2.91 -6.34 -8.10
N GLY A 213 -2.48 -7.15 -7.12
CA GLY A 213 -3.24 -7.44 -5.90
C GLY A 213 -3.61 -6.20 -5.08
N ILE A 214 -4.62 -6.36 -4.21
CA ILE A 214 -5.04 -5.33 -3.25
C ILE A 214 -4.80 -5.81 -1.82
N ASP A 215 -4.30 -4.93 -0.96
CA ASP A 215 -4.28 -5.16 0.49
C ASP A 215 -5.65 -4.78 1.08
N PRO A 216 -6.46 -5.75 1.57
CA PRO A 216 -7.79 -5.48 2.08
C PRO A 216 -7.80 -4.70 3.40
N SER A 217 -6.65 -4.52 4.06
CA SER A 217 -6.53 -3.73 5.30
C SER A 217 -6.30 -2.24 5.05
N THR A 218 -5.71 -1.88 3.91
CA THR A 218 -5.39 -0.49 3.53
C THR A 218 -6.11 0.01 2.29
N ASN A 219 -6.73 -0.90 1.51
CA ASN A 219 -7.26 -0.65 0.17
C ASN A 219 -6.22 -0.04 -0.77
N GLN A 220 -4.97 -0.50 -0.69
CA GLN A 220 -3.88 -0.07 -1.55
C GLN A 220 -3.41 -1.21 -2.48
N PRO A 221 -2.83 -0.90 -3.66
CA PRO A 221 -2.23 -1.90 -4.52
C PRO A 221 -1.01 -2.51 -3.84
N THR A 222 -0.76 -3.80 -4.06
CA THR A 222 0.41 -4.49 -3.53
C THR A 222 1.61 -4.47 -4.47
N ASP A 223 1.44 -4.00 -5.71
CA ASP A 223 2.38 -4.14 -6.83
C ASP A 223 2.86 -5.58 -7.09
N VAL A 224 2.04 -6.56 -6.67
CA VAL A 224 2.31 -7.99 -6.87
C VAL A 224 1.29 -8.58 -7.84
N PRO A 225 1.72 -9.24 -8.93
CA PRO A 225 0.83 -9.98 -9.83
C PRO A 225 0.00 -11.03 -9.10
N VAL A 226 -1.29 -11.10 -9.42
CA VAL A 226 -2.25 -12.10 -8.94
C VAL A 226 -3.07 -12.66 -10.11
N ASP A 227 -3.73 -13.79 -9.88
CA ASP A 227 -4.80 -14.25 -10.78
C ASP A 227 -5.95 -13.23 -10.77
N CYS A 228 -6.45 -12.82 -11.93
CA CYS A 228 -7.53 -11.82 -12.02
C CYS A 228 -8.86 -12.29 -11.38
N ALA A 229 -9.07 -13.60 -11.19
CA ALA A 229 -10.21 -14.11 -10.41
C ALA A 229 -10.06 -13.87 -8.90
N ALA A 230 -8.85 -13.53 -8.42
CA ALA A 230 -8.59 -13.12 -7.05
C ALA A 230 -8.78 -11.59 -6.87
N PRO A 231 -8.98 -11.10 -5.63
CA PRO A 231 -9.06 -9.68 -5.31
C PRO A 231 -7.82 -8.89 -5.80
N HIS A 232 -8.05 -7.88 -6.62
CA HIS A 232 -7.00 -7.01 -7.15
C HIS A 232 -7.43 -5.53 -7.19
N ALA A 233 -6.48 -4.60 -7.27
CA ALA A 233 -6.74 -3.16 -7.29
C ALA A 233 -6.83 -2.59 -8.72
N MET A 234 -6.05 -3.16 -9.63
CA MET A 234 -5.96 -2.71 -11.02
C MET A 234 -5.51 -3.83 -11.96
N GLU A 235 -5.84 -3.68 -13.25
CA GLU A 235 -5.42 -4.54 -14.35
C GLU A 235 -4.56 -3.73 -15.32
N VAL A 236 -3.38 -4.24 -15.67
CA VAL A 236 -2.44 -3.58 -16.59
C VAL A 236 -2.93 -3.76 -18.03
N THR A 237 -3.02 -2.67 -18.79
CA THR A 237 -3.44 -2.66 -20.20
C THR A 237 -2.28 -2.52 -21.18
N GLY A 238 -1.14 -1.99 -20.71
CA GLY A 238 0.07 -1.80 -21.51
C GLY A 238 1.15 -1.06 -20.72
N SER A 239 2.23 -0.69 -21.40
CA SER A 239 3.30 0.12 -20.83
C SER A 239 3.91 1.04 -21.89
N VAL A 240 4.30 2.25 -21.49
CA VAL A 240 4.90 3.26 -22.37
C VAL A 240 6.37 3.45 -21.99
N ASN A 241 7.26 3.35 -22.97
CA ASN A 241 8.69 3.67 -22.80
C ASN A 241 8.93 5.14 -23.14
N LEU A 242 9.31 5.94 -22.13
CA LEU A 242 9.60 7.36 -22.32
C LEU A 242 10.96 7.58 -22.99
N ALA A 243 11.95 6.72 -22.77
CA ALA A 243 13.28 6.88 -23.36
C ALA A 243 13.30 6.73 -24.90
N GLU A 244 12.34 5.99 -25.47
CA GLU A 244 12.13 5.95 -26.93
C GLU A 244 11.64 7.28 -27.50
N LYS A 245 10.84 8.02 -26.73
CA LYS A 245 10.26 9.30 -27.13
C LYS A 245 11.18 10.49 -26.82
N PHE A 246 11.91 10.41 -25.70
CA PHE A 246 12.73 11.47 -25.13
C PHE A 246 14.18 10.98 -24.92
N PRO A 247 14.94 10.74 -26.00
CA PRO A 247 16.29 10.17 -25.91
C PRO A 247 17.33 11.12 -25.32
N GLU A 248 17.02 12.42 -25.21
CA GLU A 248 17.91 13.44 -24.62
C GLU A 248 17.81 13.50 -23.08
N GLY A 249 16.85 12.81 -22.46
CA GLY A 249 16.64 12.77 -21.02
C GLY A 249 15.17 12.94 -20.61
N LEU A 250 14.92 12.99 -19.30
CA LEU A 250 13.59 13.18 -18.75
C LEU A 250 13.04 14.58 -19.12
N PRO A 251 11.91 14.68 -19.85
CA PRO A 251 11.31 15.96 -20.19
C PRO A 251 10.48 16.52 -19.02
N PRO A 252 10.04 17.79 -19.09
CA PRO A 252 9.13 18.38 -18.11
C PRO A 252 7.86 17.55 -17.91
N GLU A 253 7.35 17.51 -16.68
CA GLU A 253 6.17 16.70 -16.29
C GLU A 253 4.94 16.89 -17.20
N PRO A 254 4.56 18.10 -17.67
CA PRO A 254 3.43 18.26 -18.58
C PRO A 254 3.64 17.61 -19.97
N GLU A 255 4.89 17.54 -20.44
CA GLU A 255 5.23 16.87 -21.70
C GLU A 255 5.22 15.34 -21.54
N GLN A 256 5.57 14.85 -20.35
CA GLN A 256 5.38 13.44 -19.99
C GLN A 256 3.89 13.08 -19.94
N ASP A 257 3.07 13.81 -19.15
CA ASP A 257 1.64 13.52 -18.99
C ASP A 257 0.92 13.50 -20.34
N ALA A 258 1.14 14.51 -21.19
CA ALA A 258 0.54 14.55 -22.53
C ALA A 258 0.87 13.32 -23.37
N PHE A 259 2.15 12.91 -23.43
CA PHE A 259 2.57 11.73 -24.20
C PHE A 259 2.04 10.41 -23.60
N ILE A 260 2.16 10.25 -22.27
CA ILE A 260 1.72 9.04 -21.57
C ILE A 260 0.20 8.89 -21.71
N LYS A 261 -0.56 9.96 -21.52
CA LYS A 261 -2.02 9.99 -21.62
C LYS A 261 -2.51 9.48 -22.96
N ASP A 262 -2.00 10.04 -24.06
CA ASP A 262 -2.42 9.68 -25.41
C ASP A 262 -2.08 8.21 -25.71
N ALA A 263 -0.84 7.78 -25.39
CA ALA A 263 -0.38 6.42 -25.61
C ALA A 263 -1.14 5.39 -24.75
N CYS A 264 -1.31 5.65 -23.45
CA CYS A 264 -2.04 4.78 -22.54
C CYS A 264 -3.54 4.71 -22.86
N THR A 265 -4.16 5.80 -23.34
CA THR A 265 -5.54 5.77 -23.83
C THR A 265 -5.67 4.82 -25.02
N GLN A 266 -4.80 4.98 -26.03
CA GLN A 266 -4.81 4.12 -27.21
C GLN A 266 -4.57 2.64 -26.86
N MET A 267 -3.62 2.34 -25.97
CA MET A 267 -3.37 0.97 -25.50
C MET A 267 -4.56 0.40 -24.73
N THR A 268 -5.23 1.21 -23.91
CA THR A 268 -6.38 0.78 -23.09
C THR A 268 -7.60 0.47 -23.94
N ASP A 269 -7.93 1.33 -24.91
CA ASP A 269 -9.03 1.09 -25.83
C ASP A 269 -8.78 -0.15 -26.72
N ALA A 270 -7.55 -0.27 -27.25
CA ALA A 270 -7.14 -1.45 -28.02
C ALA A 270 -7.12 -2.73 -27.16
N TYR A 271 -6.77 -2.62 -25.87
CA TYR A 271 -6.83 -3.72 -24.94
C TYR A 271 -8.28 -4.15 -24.70
N LEU A 272 -9.18 -3.23 -24.33
CA LEU A 272 -10.55 -3.55 -23.91
C LEU A 272 -11.51 -3.90 -25.05
N ALA A 273 -11.20 -3.55 -26.30
CA ALA A 273 -12.06 -3.77 -27.46
C ALA A 273 -12.67 -5.19 -27.50
N PRO A 274 -14.01 -5.34 -27.70
CA PRO A 274 -14.97 -4.30 -28.10
C PRO A 274 -15.61 -3.51 -26.94
N ILE A 275 -15.16 -3.70 -25.69
CA ILE A 275 -15.68 -2.94 -24.54
C ILE A 275 -15.04 -1.55 -24.55
N GLU A 276 -15.85 -0.50 -24.43
CA GLU A 276 -15.35 0.87 -24.28
C GLU A 276 -15.09 1.18 -22.80
N LEU A 277 -13.95 1.77 -22.45
CA LEU A 277 -13.61 2.10 -21.05
C LEU A 277 -14.74 2.90 -20.37
N ARG A 278 -15.34 3.87 -21.10
CA ARG A 278 -16.45 4.69 -20.62
C ARG A 278 -17.74 3.92 -20.30
N SER A 279 -17.91 2.69 -20.79
CA SER A 279 -19.06 1.82 -20.44
C SER A 279 -18.84 1.05 -19.14
N THR A 280 -17.64 1.15 -18.57
CA THR A 280 -17.28 0.56 -17.27
C THR A 280 -17.28 1.64 -16.18
N THR A 281 -17.13 1.22 -14.92
CA THR A 281 -16.84 2.14 -13.79
C THR A 281 -15.34 2.20 -13.49
N LEU A 282 -14.49 1.76 -14.43
CA LEU A 282 -13.04 1.87 -14.34
C LEU A 282 -12.55 3.18 -14.95
N THR A 283 -11.43 3.67 -14.45
CA THR A 283 -10.68 4.82 -14.97
C THR A 283 -9.29 4.35 -15.41
N LEU A 284 -8.74 5.02 -16.42
CA LEU A 284 -7.33 4.88 -16.80
C LEU A 284 -6.45 5.52 -15.72
N ILE A 285 -5.38 4.82 -15.35
CA ILE A 285 -4.40 5.17 -14.32
C ILE A 285 -3.01 5.03 -14.94
N TYR A 286 -2.20 6.07 -14.77
CA TYR A 286 -0.77 6.08 -15.06
C TYR A 286 -0.11 7.16 -14.17
N SER A 287 1.22 7.17 -14.13
CA SER A 287 2.01 8.22 -13.47
C SER A 287 3.09 8.73 -14.41
N THR A 288 3.59 9.94 -14.18
CA THR A 288 4.85 10.44 -14.76
C THR A 288 6.06 9.84 -14.04
N ILE A 289 7.25 9.95 -14.64
CA ILE A 289 8.51 9.48 -14.04
C ILE A 289 9.20 10.66 -13.33
N SER A 290 9.55 10.44 -12.05
CA SER A 290 10.32 11.40 -11.27
C SER A 290 11.80 11.43 -11.67
N LEU A 291 12.47 12.58 -11.54
CA LEU A 291 13.90 12.70 -11.83
C LEU A 291 14.78 11.69 -11.07
N PRO A 292 14.54 11.39 -9.77
CA PRO A 292 15.24 10.30 -9.08
C PRO A 292 15.04 8.93 -9.73
N SER A 293 13.80 8.55 -10.06
CA SER A 293 13.49 7.25 -10.68
C SER A 293 14.12 7.11 -12.07
N TRP A 294 14.05 8.17 -12.89
CA TRP A 294 14.73 8.22 -14.20
C TRP A 294 16.25 8.07 -14.07
N SER A 295 16.86 8.84 -13.16
CA SER A 295 18.31 8.78 -12.91
C SER A 295 18.77 7.42 -12.41
N ALA A 296 17.88 6.67 -11.74
CA ALA A 296 18.12 5.32 -11.27
C ALA A 296 17.83 4.22 -12.32
N GLY A 297 17.38 4.60 -13.53
CA GLY A 297 17.18 3.66 -14.65
C GLY A 297 15.75 3.22 -14.91
N SER A 298 14.73 3.80 -14.26
CA SER A 298 13.32 3.58 -14.60
C SER A 298 12.91 4.47 -15.78
N ASN A 299 12.68 3.88 -16.95
CA ASN A 299 12.39 4.61 -18.19
C ASN A 299 10.96 4.38 -18.73
N GLN A 300 10.19 3.50 -18.09
CA GLN A 300 8.86 3.08 -18.53
C GLN A 300 7.78 3.36 -17.48
N VAL A 301 6.52 3.48 -17.92
CA VAL A 301 5.34 3.63 -17.06
C VAL A 301 4.28 2.58 -17.41
N SER A 302 3.52 2.13 -16.41
CA SER A 302 2.40 1.20 -16.60
C SER A 302 1.12 1.96 -16.93
N CYS A 303 0.42 1.52 -17.97
CA CYS A 303 -0.95 1.91 -18.24
C CYS A 303 -1.87 0.89 -17.56
N SER A 304 -2.67 1.31 -16.59
CA SER A 304 -3.52 0.40 -15.81
C SER A 304 -4.95 0.92 -15.74
N ILE A 305 -5.92 0.02 -15.54
CA ILE A 305 -7.31 0.37 -15.30
C ILE A 305 -7.73 -0.11 -13.91
N GLY A 306 -8.48 0.72 -13.20
CA GLY A 306 -8.98 0.41 -11.86
C GLY A 306 -10.09 1.36 -11.45
N ALA A 307 -10.67 1.14 -10.26
CA ALA A 307 -11.68 2.03 -9.69
C ALA A 307 -11.24 2.48 -8.29
N THR A 308 -11.44 3.75 -7.96
CA THR A 308 -11.10 4.30 -6.64
C THR A 308 -12.33 4.34 -5.73
N LEU A 309 -12.11 4.53 -4.43
CA LEU A 309 -13.15 4.75 -3.41
C LEU A 309 -13.43 6.25 -3.17
N GLY A 310 -12.82 7.16 -3.94
CA GLY A 310 -12.92 8.61 -3.76
C GLY A 310 -12.18 9.17 -2.52
N ASN A 311 -11.58 8.32 -1.69
CA ASN A 311 -10.86 8.69 -0.46
C ASN A 311 -9.35 8.41 -0.50
N GLY A 312 -8.78 8.20 -1.69
CA GLY A 312 -7.39 7.76 -1.89
C GLY A 312 -7.18 6.24 -1.78
N GLY A 313 -8.22 5.46 -1.45
CA GLY A 313 -8.22 4.00 -1.53
C GLY A 313 -8.75 3.47 -2.87
N TRP A 314 -8.46 2.19 -3.13
CA TRP A 314 -8.88 1.44 -4.31
C TRP A 314 -10.09 0.56 -4.03
N SER A 315 -10.97 0.42 -5.02
CA SER A 315 -12.02 -0.60 -5.00
C SER A 315 -11.42 -1.98 -5.25
N THR A 316 -11.99 -3.00 -4.64
CA THR A 316 -11.62 -4.40 -4.94
C THR A 316 -12.26 -4.85 -6.25
N LEU A 317 -11.42 -5.23 -7.21
CA LEU A 317 -11.83 -5.85 -8.47
C LEU A 317 -11.81 -7.38 -8.35
N LEU A 318 -12.71 -8.04 -9.09
CA LEU A 318 -12.76 -9.49 -9.27
C LEU A 318 -13.11 -9.80 -10.73
N ASN A 319 -12.40 -10.78 -11.31
CA ASN A 319 -12.34 -11.08 -12.74
C ASN A 319 -11.68 -9.97 -13.58
N SER A 320 -11.16 -10.31 -14.75
CA SER A 320 -10.62 -9.32 -15.69
C SER A 320 -11.72 -8.39 -16.22
N ALA A 321 -11.35 -7.15 -16.53
CA ALA A 321 -12.16 -6.14 -17.22
C ALA A 321 -12.68 -6.58 -18.60
N LYS A 322 -12.09 -7.63 -19.19
CA LYS A 322 -12.56 -8.29 -20.42
C LYS A 322 -13.69 -9.31 -20.21
N GLY A 323 -14.00 -9.63 -18.96
CA GLY A 323 -14.94 -10.67 -18.57
C GLY A 323 -16.07 -10.15 -17.67
N PRO A 324 -16.66 -11.01 -16.81
CA PRO A 324 -17.68 -10.62 -15.85
C PRO A 324 -17.04 -9.91 -14.65
N LEU A 325 -16.43 -8.74 -14.90
CA LEU A 325 -15.83 -7.88 -13.88
C LEU A 325 -16.84 -7.57 -12.77
N MET A 326 -16.35 -7.55 -11.53
CA MET A 326 -17.09 -7.04 -10.37
C MET A 326 -16.21 -6.02 -9.63
N ILE A 327 -16.81 -4.91 -9.23
CA ILE A 327 -16.19 -3.80 -8.50
C ILE A 327 -16.89 -3.73 -7.13
N ASN A 328 -16.16 -4.05 -6.06
CA ASN A 328 -16.70 -4.26 -4.71
C ASN A 328 -17.91 -5.22 -4.68
N GLY A 329 -17.90 -6.24 -5.54
CA GLY A 329 -18.99 -7.23 -5.68
C GLY A 329 -20.23 -6.75 -6.45
N GLN A 330 -20.19 -5.58 -7.10
CA GLN A 330 -21.23 -5.11 -8.02
C GLN A 330 -20.72 -5.15 -9.47
N PRO A 331 -21.59 -5.41 -10.47
CA PRO A 331 -21.20 -5.28 -11.88
C PRO A 331 -20.91 -3.80 -12.22
N PRO A 332 -20.08 -3.52 -13.24
CA PRO A 332 -19.87 -2.16 -13.72
C PRO A 332 -21.18 -1.48 -14.09
N ILE A 333 -21.31 -0.23 -13.66
CA ILE A 333 -22.43 0.65 -13.99
C ILE A 333 -21.94 1.60 -15.10
N PRO A 334 -22.48 1.51 -16.33
CA PRO A 334 -22.18 2.51 -17.36
C PRO A 334 -22.78 3.86 -16.95
N PRO A 335 -22.15 4.99 -17.34
CA PRO A 335 -22.76 6.31 -17.25
C PRO A 335 -24.10 6.33 -17.99
N PRO A 336 -25.08 7.14 -17.55
CA PRO A 336 -26.29 7.38 -18.33
C PRO A 336 -25.94 7.90 -19.72
N ASP A 337 -26.63 7.42 -20.75
CA ASP A 337 -26.47 7.94 -22.11
C ASP A 337 -26.72 9.45 -22.14
N ILE A 338 -25.85 10.18 -22.85
CA ILE A 338 -26.03 11.62 -23.07
C ILE A 338 -27.30 11.78 -23.95
N PRO A 339 -28.33 12.52 -23.51
CA PRO A 339 -29.54 12.70 -24.29
C PRO A 339 -29.22 13.27 -25.68
N GLU A 340 -29.85 12.76 -26.74
CA GLU A 340 -29.59 13.20 -28.13
C GLU A 340 -29.75 14.72 -28.32
N GLU A 341 -30.66 15.32 -27.53
CA GLU A 341 -30.90 16.76 -27.45
C GLU A 341 -29.64 17.57 -27.04
N ARG A 342 -28.69 16.96 -26.32
CA ARG A 342 -27.40 17.54 -25.95
C ARG A 342 -26.35 17.41 -27.05
N LEU A 343 -26.43 16.37 -27.89
CA LEU A 343 -25.50 16.13 -29.00
C LEU A 343 -25.76 17.05 -30.21
N ASN A 344 -26.99 17.55 -30.33
CA ASN A 344 -27.46 18.36 -31.47
C ASN A 344 -27.73 19.84 -31.14
N PHE A 345 -27.15 20.39 -30.07
CA PHE A 345 -27.24 21.85 -29.87
C PHE A 345 -26.55 22.58 -31.04
N PRO A 346 -27.24 23.52 -31.73
CA PRO A 346 -26.57 24.38 -32.69
C PRO A 346 -25.44 25.14 -31.98
N PRO A 347 -24.31 25.41 -32.66
CA PRO A 347 -23.19 26.12 -32.05
C PRO A 347 -23.70 27.43 -31.46
N ILE A 348 -23.45 27.62 -30.16
CA ILE A 348 -23.84 28.83 -29.44
C ILE A 348 -23.21 30.00 -30.20
N PRO A 349 -23.99 31.00 -30.65
CA PRO A 349 -23.42 32.18 -31.29
C PRO A 349 -22.48 32.86 -30.30
N MET A 350 -21.18 32.73 -30.53
CA MET A 350 -20.18 33.52 -29.85
C MET A 350 -20.53 34.98 -30.10
N PRO A 351 -20.75 35.81 -29.06
CA PRO A 351 -20.97 37.22 -29.29
C PRO A 351 -19.70 37.80 -29.90
N GLU A 352 -19.77 38.15 -31.19
CA GLU A 352 -18.80 39.01 -31.85
C GLU A 352 -18.55 40.22 -30.93
N LEU A 353 -17.32 40.34 -30.41
CA LEU A 353 -16.89 41.48 -29.59
C LEU A 353 -16.83 42.72 -30.49
N SER A 354 -18.02 43.29 -30.71
CA SER A 354 -18.27 44.45 -31.55
C SER A 354 -17.69 45.67 -30.84
N SER A 355 -16.45 45.98 -31.21
CA SER A 355 -15.67 47.11 -30.72
C SER A 355 -16.27 48.47 -31.13
N SER A 356 -17.37 48.88 -30.52
CA SER A 356 -17.91 50.25 -30.66
C SER A 356 -18.96 50.64 -29.62
N ALA A 357 -18.50 51.18 -28.49
CA ALA A 357 -19.30 52.04 -27.60
C ALA A 357 -18.47 53.24 -27.11
N VAL A 358 -17.87 53.97 -28.05
CA VAL A 358 -17.35 55.34 -27.83
C VAL A 358 -18.10 56.31 -28.72
N THR A 359 -19.13 56.94 -28.16
CA THR A 359 -19.78 58.12 -28.74
C THR A 359 -19.43 59.34 -27.92
N SER A 360 -18.36 60.02 -28.31
CA SER A 360 -18.08 61.41 -27.95
C SER A 360 -17.61 62.12 -29.22
N ASP A 361 -18.31 63.21 -29.53
CA ASP A 361 -18.36 63.94 -30.78
C ASP A 361 -17.05 64.32 -31.51
N GLN A 362 -17.27 64.73 -32.77
CA GLN A 362 -16.45 65.63 -33.61
C GLN A 362 -15.42 65.03 -34.59
N SER A 363 -15.97 64.69 -35.75
CA SER A 363 -15.73 65.45 -37.00
C SER A 363 -14.66 64.97 -38.02
N TYR A 364 -15.06 65.12 -39.28
CA TYR A 364 -14.30 65.20 -40.53
C TYR A 364 -13.51 63.99 -41.08
N ASN A 365 -14.03 63.53 -42.23
CA ASN A 365 -13.32 63.24 -43.48
C ASN A 365 -12.50 61.94 -43.65
N ASN A 366 -13.12 61.07 -44.45
CA ASN A 366 -12.64 60.69 -45.79
C ASN A 366 -11.59 59.56 -45.92
N SER A 367 -11.98 58.51 -46.64
CA SER A 367 -11.15 57.52 -47.37
C SER A 367 -10.01 56.82 -46.61
N GLY A 368 -9.87 55.50 -46.62
CA GLY A 368 -10.48 54.46 -47.45
C GLY A 368 -9.45 53.33 -47.69
N SER A 369 -9.89 52.25 -48.32
CA SER A 369 -9.04 51.15 -48.85
C SER A 369 -8.33 50.23 -47.84
N SER A 370 -8.83 49.00 -47.84
CA SER A 370 -8.17 47.75 -47.49
C SER A 370 -6.75 47.56 -48.06
N SER A 371 -5.88 46.87 -47.32
CA SER A 371 -5.12 45.71 -47.86
C SER A 371 -4.43 44.88 -46.77
N SER A 372 -4.42 43.57 -46.98
CA SER A 372 -3.65 42.55 -46.26
C SER A 372 -2.14 42.57 -46.56
N SER A 373 -1.32 42.04 -45.64
CA SER A 373 0.00 41.34 -45.81
C SER A 373 0.76 41.41 -44.46
N ASN A 374 1.12 40.32 -43.76
CA ASN A 374 2.05 39.22 -44.07
C ASN A 374 3.51 39.49 -43.61
N SER A 375 4.13 38.52 -42.91
CA SER A 375 5.58 38.40 -42.59
C SER A 375 6.18 39.46 -41.61
N SER A 376 7.28 39.25 -40.88
CA SER A 376 8.03 38.04 -40.44
C SER A 376 9.17 38.45 -39.47
N SER A 377 9.71 37.51 -38.67
CA SER A 377 11.14 37.39 -38.24
C SER A 377 11.87 38.50 -37.43
N GLY A 378 12.76 38.08 -36.52
CA GLY A 378 13.80 38.91 -35.86
C GLY A 378 13.60 38.99 -34.34
N SER A 379 14.24 38.19 -33.48
CA SER A 379 15.67 37.93 -33.23
C SER A 379 16.41 39.06 -32.50
N ASN A 380 16.88 38.71 -31.30
CA ASN A 380 18.24 38.92 -30.75
C ASN A 380 18.43 39.89 -29.56
N SER A 381 19.28 39.46 -28.62
CA SER A 381 20.09 40.24 -27.65
C SER A 381 19.38 41.16 -26.63
N SER A 382 19.89 41.39 -25.40
CA SER A 382 20.95 40.76 -24.57
C SER A 382 20.97 41.43 -23.18
N SER A 383 21.82 40.95 -22.26
CA SER A 383 22.37 41.72 -21.11
C SER A 383 21.40 42.01 -19.95
N THR A 384 21.50 41.27 -18.83
CA THR A 384 22.32 41.60 -17.63
C THR A 384 21.99 42.94 -16.97
N ASP A 385 21.48 42.90 -15.74
CA ASP A 385 22.31 43.31 -14.59
C ASP A 385 21.84 42.67 -13.27
N SER A 386 22.71 42.69 -12.26
CA SER A 386 22.52 42.07 -10.94
C SER A 386 22.55 43.10 -9.83
N THR A 387 21.56 43.10 -8.92
CA THR A 387 21.71 43.79 -7.62
C THR A 387 21.11 42.99 -6.47
N HIS A 388 21.92 42.86 -5.40
CA HIS A 388 21.53 42.29 -4.12
C HIS A 388 20.60 43.21 -3.32
N HIS A 389 19.89 42.60 -2.37
CA HIS A 389 19.60 43.03 -0.98
C HIS A 389 18.11 42.89 -0.60
N GLY A 390 17.82 42.02 0.39
CA GLY A 390 16.63 42.12 1.23
C GLY A 390 16.98 42.72 2.60
N PRO A 391 16.22 42.47 3.68
CA PRO A 391 14.85 41.94 3.73
C PRO A 391 13.91 42.82 4.59
N SER A 392 12.59 42.81 4.33
CA SER A 392 11.60 43.36 5.27
C SER A 392 10.17 42.86 5.04
N GLN A 393 9.70 42.02 5.97
CA GLN A 393 8.28 41.88 6.35
C GLN A 393 8.07 42.64 7.69
N PRO A 394 6.84 42.81 8.23
CA PRO A 394 5.53 42.38 7.74
C PRO A 394 4.48 43.50 7.64
N ALA A 395 3.36 43.23 6.95
CA ALA A 395 2.05 43.77 7.29
C ALA A 395 0.96 42.82 6.78
N GLU A 396 -0.01 42.51 7.63
CA GLU A 396 -1.18 41.68 7.29
C GLU A 396 -2.13 42.44 6.36
N GLN A 397 -2.70 41.75 5.38
CA GLN A 397 -4.07 42.03 4.96
C GLN A 397 -4.74 40.80 4.34
N THR A 398 -5.78 40.34 5.02
CA THR A 398 -6.77 39.40 4.50
C THR A 398 -7.44 39.97 3.26
N SER A 399 -7.57 39.18 2.19
CA SER A 399 -8.60 39.36 1.17
C SER A 399 -8.96 38.01 0.58
N GLU A 400 -10.22 37.65 0.79
CA GLU A 400 -10.88 36.45 0.30
C GLU A 400 -11.28 36.68 -1.16
N ALA A 401 -10.83 35.83 -2.09
CA ALA A 401 -11.15 35.92 -3.51
C ALA A 401 -11.29 34.52 -4.12
N THR A 402 -12.48 34.20 -4.59
CA THR A 402 -12.87 32.93 -5.20
C THR A 402 -12.78 33.03 -6.72
N GLU A 403 -12.03 32.13 -7.38
CA GLU A 403 -12.11 31.87 -8.83
C GLU A 403 -11.73 30.39 -9.12
N PRO A 404 -11.99 29.84 -10.33
CA PRO A 404 -12.69 28.55 -10.41
C PRO A 404 -11.78 27.35 -10.75
N GLU A 405 -12.28 26.16 -10.43
CA GLU A 405 -11.63 24.88 -10.71
C GLU A 405 -11.48 24.62 -12.23
N GLN A 406 -10.25 24.33 -12.66
CA GLN A 406 -10.00 23.50 -13.85
C GLN A 406 -9.59 22.09 -13.40
N PRO A 407 -10.09 21.01 -14.03
CA PRO A 407 -9.76 19.65 -13.64
C PRO A 407 -8.35 19.25 -14.13
N GLY A 408 -7.34 19.57 -13.32
CA GLY A 408 -5.96 19.08 -13.48
C GLY A 408 -5.76 17.69 -12.88
N ASN A 409 -4.98 16.85 -13.55
CA ASN A 409 -4.60 15.51 -13.10
C ASN A 409 -3.70 15.58 -11.84
N THR A 410 -4.27 15.53 -10.63
CA THR A 410 -3.50 15.67 -9.37
C THR A 410 -3.43 14.38 -8.53
N PHE A 411 -3.89 13.24 -9.07
CA PHE A 411 -4.00 11.97 -8.35
C PHE A 411 -2.87 11.00 -8.69
N LEU A 412 -1.65 11.30 -8.22
CA LEU A 412 -0.59 10.34 -7.81
C LEU A 412 0.74 11.01 -7.38
N ASN A 413 0.70 12.28 -6.95
CA ASN A 413 1.87 12.91 -6.33
C ASN A 413 2.07 12.42 -4.89
N GLY A 414 3.34 12.20 -4.52
CA GLY A 414 3.74 11.50 -3.29
C GLY A 414 3.38 12.20 -1.97
N PRO A 415 3.70 11.58 -0.82
CA PRO A 415 3.31 12.11 0.49
C PRO A 415 3.87 13.54 0.70
N PRO A 416 3.09 14.45 1.30
CA PRO A 416 3.55 15.81 1.56
C PRO A 416 4.79 15.80 2.46
N ALA A 417 5.69 16.76 2.23
CA ALA A 417 6.89 16.92 3.02
C ALA A 417 6.54 16.98 4.53
N PRO A 418 7.28 16.27 5.42
CA PRO A 418 6.99 16.30 6.84
C PRO A 418 6.98 17.75 7.35
N GLY A 419 5.84 18.16 7.91
CA GLY A 419 5.72 19.47 8.56
C GLY A 419 6.81 19.62 9.61
N ALA A 420 7.46 20.79 9.65
CA ALA A 420 8.54 21.04 10.60
C ALA A 420 8.05 20.73 12.04
N PRO A 421 8.85 19.99 12.84
CA PRO A 421 8.42 19.61 14.18
C PRO A 421 8.15 20.87 15.02
N PRO A 422 7.13 20.85 15.90
CA PRO A 422 6.88 21.96 16.80
C PRO A 422 8.12 22.21 17.69
N PRO A 423 8.43 23.47 18.04
CA PRO A 423 9.59 23.77 18.87
C PRO A 423 9.49 23.05 20.22
N PRO A 424 10.61 22.59 20.79
CA PRO A 424 10.61 21.83 22.03
C PRO A 424 10.01 22.65 23.19
N PRO A 425 9.24 22.02 24.10
CA PRO A 425 8.66 22.73 25.23
C PRO A 425 9.75 23.28 26.15
N ALA A 426 9.55 24.49 26.65
CA ALA A 426 10.47 25.12 27.60
C ALA A 426 10.59 24.26 28.87
N PRO A 427 11.80 24.00 29.41
CA PRO A 427 11.96 23.21 30.62
C PRO A 427 11.30 23.88 31.83
N GLY A 428 10.39 23.17 32.51
CA GLY A 428 9.92 23.55 33.85
C GLY A 428 8.42 23.65 34.09
N VAL A 429 7.55 23.34 33.12
CA VAL A 429 6.08 23.31 33.35
C VAL A 429 5.62 21.88 33.67
N PRO A 430 5.09 21.59 34.88
CA PRO A 430 4.52 20.28 35.19
C PRO A 430 3.18 20.05 34.46
N PRO A 431 2.81 18.79 34.17
CA PRO A 431 1.54 18.49 33.50
C PRO A 431 0.33 18.84 34.39
N PRO A 432 -0.83 19.17 33.80
CA PRO A 432 -2.03 19.50 34.55
C PRO A 432 -2.55 18.28 35.34
N PRO A 433 -3.16 18.49 36.52
CA PRO A 433 -3.69 17.39 37.34
C PRO A 433 -4.90 16.71 36.68
N PRO A 434 -5.12 15.40 36.93
CA PRO A 434 -6.29 14.70 36.42
C PRO A 434 -7.59 15.23 37.04
N PRO A 435 -8.74 15.13 36.34
CA PRO A 435 -10.02 15.57 36.87
C PRO A 435 -10.42 14.75 38.11
N PRO A 436 -10.92 15.38 39.18
CA PRO A 436 -11.27 14.69 40.42
C PRO A 436 -12.53 13.85 40.26
N GLY A 437 -12.48 12.56 40.65
CA GLY A 437 -13.70 11.76 40.85
C GLY A 437 -13.66 10.27 40.52
N LEU A 438 -12.58 9.73 39.95
CA LEU A 438 -12.48 8.29 39.65
C LEU A 438 -11.73 7.53 40.76
N PRO A 439 -12.29 6.43 41.31
CA PRO A 439 -11.57 5.56 42.23
C PRO A 439 -10.43 4.83 41.50
N PRO A 440 -9.35 4.45 42.21
CA PRO A 440 -8.26 3.69 41.61
C PRO A 440 -8.77 2.33 41.08
N PRO A 441 -8.21 1.82 39.96
CA PRO A 441 -8.59 0.52 39.43
C PRO A 441 -8.26 -0.59 40.44
N PRO A 442 -9.06 -1.68 40.50
CA PRO A 442 -8.77 -2.80 41.37
C PRO A 442 -7.45 -3.48 40.95
N PRO A 443 -6.71 -4.08 41.91
CA PRO A 443 -5.51 -4.84 41.59
C PRO A 443 -5.84 -6.01 40.65
N PRO A 444 -4.92 -6.40 39.75
CA PRO A 444 -5.15 -7.50 38.83
C PRO A 444 -5.40 -8.81 39.59
N PRO A 445 -6.28 -9.70 39.09
CA PRO A 445 -6.53 -10.98 39.73
C PRO A 445 -5.26 -11.84 39.75
N VAL A 446 -4.95 -12.39 40.92
CA VAL A 446 -3.83 -13.33 41.09
C VAL A 446 -4.13 -14.58 40.25
N LEU A 447 -3.32 -14.81 39.22
CA LEU A 447 -3.43 -16.01 38.39
C LEU A 447 -3.13 -17.25 39.24
N PRO A 448 -3.90 -18.35 39.10
CA PRO A 448 -3.55 -19.62 39.72
C PRO A 448 -2.20 -20.12 39.16
N PRO A 449 -1.41 -20.87 39.95
CA PRO A 449 -0.14 -21.42 39.48
C PRO A 449 -0.37 -22.35 38.28
N PRO A 450 0.57 -22.41 37.32
CA PRO A 450 0.44 -23.29 36.16
C PRO A 450 0.35 -24.75 36.58
N PRO A 451 -0.39 -25.59 35.83
CA PRO A 451 -0.44 -27.02 36.10
C PRO A 451 0.96 -27.65 35.98
N PRO A 452 1.26 -28.71 36.76
CA PRO A 452 2.54 -29.41 36.64
C PRO A 452 2.72 -29.99 35.23
N PRO A 453 3.96 -30.08 34.72
CA PRO A 453 4.22 -30.62 33.39
C PRO A 453 3.75 -32.08 33.29
N PRO A 454 3.28 -32.51 32.11
CA PRO A 454 2.87 -33.89 31.88
C PRO A 454 4.04 -34.84 32.14
N ALA A 455 3.75 -36.00 32.74
CA ALA A 455 4.75 -37.02 33.01
C ALA A 455 5.44 -37.47 31.70
N PRO A 456 6.76 -37.74 31.72
CA PRO A 456 7.49 -38.16 30.53
C PRO A 456 6.90 -39.45 29.96
N ALA A 457 6.73 -39.47 28.63
CA ALA A 457 6.26 -40.67 27.92
C ALA A 457 7.22 -41.85 28.15
N PRO A 458 6.71 -43.09 28.27
CA PRO A 458 7.55 -44.27 28.43
C PRO A 458 8.48 -44.42 27.21
N ALA A 459 9.73 -44.80 27.47
CA ALA A 459 10.76 -44.90 26.45
C ALA A 459 10.37 -45.92 25.35
N PRO A 460 10.70 -45.65 24.06
CA PRO A 460 10.47 -46.61 22.98
C PRO A 460 11.18 -47.93 23.27
N LEU A 461 10.48 -49.05 23.02
CA LEU A 461 11.07 -50.39 23.11
C LEU A 461 12.20 -50.54 22.06
N PRO A 462 13.31 -51.21 22.39
CA PRO A 462 14.39 -51.43 21.45
C PRO A 462 13.93 -52.30 20.27
N PRO A 463 14.46 -52.07 19.05
CA PRO A 463 14.11 -52.88 17.88
C PRO A 463 14.55 -54.34 18.06
N PRO A 464 13.82 -55.30 17.45
CA PRO A 464 14.20 -56.71 17.51
C PRO A 464 15.55 -56.95 16.83
N PRO A 465 16.35 -57.93 17.30
CA PRO A 465 17.65 -58.23 16.72
C PRO A 465 17.51 -58.76 15.27
N PRO A 466 18.50 -58.49 14.40
CA PRO A 466 18.49 -59.00 13.04
C PRO A 466 18.60 -60.55 13.02
N PRO A 467 18.05 -61.21 11.99
CA PRO A 467 18.21 -62.66 11.82
C PRO A 467 19.69 -63.01 11.62
N VAL A 468 20.12 -64.06 12.31
CA VAL A 468 21.46 -64.67 12.23
C VAL A 468 21.56 -65.47 10.91
N PRO A 469 22.71 -65.46 10.21
CA PRO A 469 22.88 -66.02 8.86
C PRO A 469 22.55 -67.52 8.71
#